data_AF-A0A974RZY5-F1
#
_entry.id   AF-A0A974RZY5-F1
#
_cell.length_a   1.000
_cell.length_b   1.000
_cell.length_c   1.000
_cell.angle_alpha   90.00
_cell.angle_beta   90.00
_cell.angle_gamma   90.00
#
_symmetry.space_group_name_H-M   'P 1'
#
loop_
_entity.id
_entity.type
_entity.pdbx_description
1 polymer ?
#
loop_
_entity_poly.entity_id
_entity_poly.type
_entity_poly.pdbx_seq_one_letter_code
_entity_poly.pdbx_strand_id
1 'polypeptide(L)'
;MAGWIKVHRDLLDKPIWVESTPEQKTILITLLMMVNHQKREWEWQGRPYNVEPGQVITSLDSIAQKSGKGISIQNIRTALKRFEKYGFLTNKSTNKSRLITIINWVAYQKNDDELTRELTGSQQARNRQLTPNKKDKEFKNDKKIKNNSFRKLDSYEEDSAPFQLSLRLLNNIKKNITGFKEPNLQKWSDDFHLMMKRDKRTFEQIVCLIDWCQKDSFWKSNILSPAKLRKQFDQLVLKSQSEKQTKEKNKSIQQFSVNRPSHWEEPKPLTNEEYSRMKKSEAELF
;
A
#
# COMPACT_ATOMS: atom_id res chain seq x y z
N MET A 1 19.13 -8.56 -20.37
CA MET A 1 18.26 -7.36 -20.40
C MET A 1 19.19 -6.20 -20.66
N ALA A 2 19.11 -5.58 -21.84
CA ALA A 2 19.85 -4.35 -22.13
C ALA A 2 18.94 -3.17 -21.80
N GLY A 3 19.46 -2.14 -21.13
CA GLY A 3 18.68 -0.97 -20.76
C GLY A 3 19.20 -0.28 -19.50
N TRP A 4 18.52 0.81 -19.13
CA TRP A 4 18.77 1.60 -17.93
C TRP A 4 17.49 1.68 -17.10
N ILE A 5 17.63 1.94 -15.81
CA ILE A 5 16.52 2.17 -14.90
C ILE A 5 16.58 3.61 -14.39
N LYS A 6 15.42 4.26 -14.23
CA LYS A 6 15.33 5.53 -13.50
C LYS A 6 15.31 5.28 -12.01
N VAL A 7 16.22 5.91 -11.28
CA VAL A 7 16.18 5.98 -9.82
C VAL A 7 15.98 7.44 -9.44
N HIS A 8 14.86 7.75 -8.80
CA HIS A 8 14.53 9.12 -8.43
C HIS A 8 15.36 9.58 -7.22
N ARG A 9 15.88 10.82 -7.26
CA ARG A 9 16.73 11.39 -6.20
C ARG A 9 16.07 11.43 -4.83
N ASP A 10 14.75 11.62 -4.75
CA ASP A 10 13.96 11.55 -3.50
C ASP A 10 14.13 10.22 -2.76
N LEU A 11 14.63 9.16 -3.40
CA LEU A 11 14.98 7.93 -2.70
C LEU A 11 15.98 8.22 -1.59
N LEU A 12 16.93 9.14 -1.80
CA LEU A 12 17.96 9.51 -0.82
C LEU A 12 17.37 10.09 0.48
N ASP A 13 16.24 10.78 0.40
CA ASP A 13 15.58 11.41 1.55
C ASP A 13 14.60 10.47 2.26
N LYS A 14 14.22 9.36 1.62
CA LYS A 14 13.25 8.42 2.20
C LYS A 14 13.89 7.58 3.30
N PRO A 15 13.17 7.29 4.40
CA PRO A 15 13.65 6.41 5.47
C PRO A 15 14.09 5.02 5.00
N ILE A 16 13.50 4.52 3.91
CA ILE A 16 13.90 3.25 3.30
C ILE A 16 15.34 3.26 2.77
N TRP A 17 15.89 4.43 2.45
CA TRP A 17 17.29 4.59 2.08
C TRP A 17 18.11 5.03 3.28
N VAL A 18 17.76 6.13 3.94
CA VAL A 18 18.56 6.75 5.01
C VAL A 18 18.91 5.77 6.13
N GLU A 19 17.91 5.04 6.62
CA GLU A 19 18.05 4.15 7.78
C GLU A 19 18.43 2.70 7.42
N SER A 20 18.61 2.40 6.12
CA SER A 20 18.93 1.05 5.68
C SER A 20 20.44 0.79 5.69
N THR A 21 20.83 -0.45 6.02
CA THR A 21 22.23 -0.86 6.00
C THR A 21 22.80 -0.85 4.58
N PRO A 22 24.13 -0.79 4.40
CA PRO A 22 24.74 -0.89 3.08
C PRO A 22 24.28 -2.13 2.29
N GLU A 23 24.17 -3.28 2.95
CA GLU A 23 23.70 -4.53 2.34
C GLU A 23 22.25 -4.39 1.86
N GLN A 24 21.39 -3.78 2.68
CA GLN A 24 19.99 -3.53 2.31
C GLN A 24 19.89 -2.59 1.11
N LYS A 25 20.69 -1.52 1.08
CA LYS A 25 20.74 -0.59 -0.07
C LYS A 25 21.17 -1.31 -1.35
N THR A 26 22.19 -2.16 -1.28
CA THR A 26 22.63 -2.99 -2.40
C THR A 26 21.51 -3.92 -2.88
N ILE A 27 20.82 -4.61 -1.97
CA ILE A 27 19.69 -5.47 -2.32
C ILE A 27 18.55 -4.67 -2.97
N LEU A 28 18.25 -3.46 -2.47
CA LEU A 28 17.21 -2.60 -3.01
C LEU A 28 17.49 -2.21 -4.47
N ILE A 29 18.71 -1.75 -4.76
CA ILE A 29 19.11 -1.40 -6.13
C ILE A 29 19.13 -2.65 -7.02
N THR A 30 19.64 -3.79 -6.52
CA THR A 30 19.61 -5.07 -7.25
C THR A 30 18.18 -5.47 -7.63
N LEU A 31 17.22 -5.37 -6.71
CA LEU A 31 15.82 -5.68 -6.99
C LEU A 31 15.23 -4.76 -8.07
N LEU A 32 15.54 -3.46 -8.04
CA LEU A 32 15.11 -2.50 -9.07
C LEU A 32 15.70 -2.83 -10.45
N MET A 33 16.92 -3.35 -10.51
CA MET A 33 17.53 -3.79 -11.77
C MET A 33 17.00 -5.15 -12.25
N MET A 34 16.48 -5.98 -11.35
CA MET A 34 15.98 -7.33 -11.66
C MET A 34 14.54 -7.35 -12.18
N VAL A 35 13.72 -6.34 -11.83
CA VAL A 35 12.32 -6.30 -12.26
C VAL A 35 12.18 -6.14 -13.77
N ASN A 36 11.16 -6.80 -14.32
CA ASN A 36 10.87 -6.70 -15.73
C ASN A 36 10.40 -5.29 -16.09
N HIS A 37 10.86 -4.76 -17.23
CA HIS A 37 10.44 -3.46 -17.78
C HIS A 37 9.36 -3.60 -18.85
N GLN A 38 9.11 -4.83 -19.32
CA GLN A 38 8.07 -5.18 -20.30
C GLN A 38 7.36 -6.45 -19.86
N LYS A 39 6.13 -6.66 -20.35
CA LYS A 39 5.40 -7.91 -20.11
C LYS A 39 6.20 -9.08 -20.68
N ARG A 40 6.39 -10.10 -19.86
CA ARG A 40 7.09 -11.33 -20.26
C ARG A 40 6.33 -12.53 -19.71
N GLU A 41 6.12 -13.52 -20.56
CA GLU A 41 5.56 -14.80 -20.15
C GLU A 41 6.62 -15.60 -19.39
N TRP A 42 6.23 -16.13 -18.24
CA TRP A 42 7.10 -16.94 -17.40
C TRP A 42 6.32 -18.14 -16.88
N GLU A 43 6.99 -19.26 -16.64
CA GLU A 43 6.35 -20.41 -16.00
C GLU A 43 6.41 -20.23 -14.47
N TRP A 44 5.24 -20.11 -13.83
CA TRP A 44 5.12 -19.97 -12.39
C TRP A 44 4.12 -20.98 -11.84
N GLN A 45 4.56 -21.78 -10.85
CA GLN A 45 3.78 -22.90 -10.28
C GLN A 45 3.31 -23.93 -11.33
N GLY A 46 4.09 -24.16 -12.40
CA GLY A 46 3.73 -25.08 -13.48
C GLY A 46 2.64 -24.55 -14.41
N ARG A 47 2.36 -23.24 -14.38
CA ARG A 47 1.39 -22.57 -15.25
C ARG A 47 2.05 -21.38 -15.95
N PRO A 48 1.62 -21.03 -17.17
CA PRO A 48 2.02 -19.78 -17.79
C PRO A 48 1.50 -18.61 -16.95
N TYR A 49 2.40 -17.71 -16.60
CA TYR A 49 2.15 -16.53 -15.80
C TYR A 49 2.73 -15.29 -16.50
N ASN A 50 1.88 -14.30 -16.73
CA ASN A 50 2.28 -13.06 -17.36
C ASN A 50 2.84 -12.13 -16.29
N VAL A 51 4.16 -11.93 -16.33
CA VAL A 51 4.86 -11.02 -15.42
C VAL A 51 4.69 -9.60 -15.93
N GLU A 52 4.00 -8.76 -15.16
CA GLU A 52 3.78 -7.35 -15.48
C GLU A 52 5.06 -6.50 -15.25
N PRO A 53 5.18 -5.31 -15.88
CA PRO A 53 6.29 -4.41 -15.62
C PRO A 53 6.39 -4.04 -14.13
N GLY A 54 7.56 -4.19 -13.54
CA GLY A 54 7.80 -4.00 -12.11
C GLY A 54 7.67 -5.25 -11.26
N GLN A 55 7.42 -6.41 -11.89
CA GLN A 55 7.40 -7.71 -11.24
C GLN A 55 8.62 -8.55 -11.63
N VAL A 56 9.04 -9.43 -10.72
CA VAL A 56 10.05 -10.46 -10.98
C VAL A 56 9.73 -11.72 -10.19
N ILE A 57 9.88 -12.87 -10.86
CA ILE A 57 9.90 -14.18 -10.21
C ILE A 57 11.36 -14.55 -9.98
N THR A 58 11.75 -14.76 -8.72
CA THR A 58 13.14 -15.02 -8.34
C THR A 58 13.24 -15.96 -7.13
N SER A 59 14.44 -16.30 -6.71
CA SER A 59 14.76 -17.02 -5.47
C SER A 59 15.66 -16.18 -4.57
N LEU A 60 15.78 -16.55 -3.29
CA LEU A 60 16.70 -15.87 -2.37
C LEU A 60 18.15 -16.03 -2.85
N ASP A 61 18.52 -17.21 -3.36
CA ASP A 61 19.86 -17.48 -3.89
C ASP A 61 20.17 -16.65 -5.14
N SER A 62 19.20 -16.47 -6.04
CA SER A 62 19.39 -15.63 -7.23
C SER A 62 19.59 -14.16 -6.86
N ILE A 63 18.85 -13.67 -5.85
CA ILE A 63 19.06 -12.32 -5.31
C ILE A 63 20.46 -12.20 -4.68
N ALA A 64 20.91 -13.20 -3.93
CA ALA A 64 22.24 -13.21 -3.32
C ALA A 64 23.34 -13.14 -4.37
N GLN A 65 23.27 -14.02 -5.38
CA GLN A 65 24.24 -14.06 -6.48
C GLN A 65 24.34 -12.72 -7.21
N LYS A 66 23.20 -12.04 -7.43
CA LYS A 66 23.15 -10.74 -8.11
C LYS A 66 23.53 -9.56 -7.22
N SER A 67 23.38 -9.68 -5.90
CA SER A 67 23.71 -8.59 -4.95
C SER A 67 25.19 -8.52 -4.60
N GLY A 68 25.99 -9.51 -5.01
CA GLY A 68 27.44 -9.52 -4.85
C GLY A 68 27.95 -10.31 -3.64
N LYS A 69 29.27 -10.46 -3.55
CA LYS A 69 29.94 -11.19 -2.47
C LYS A 69 29.70 -10.49 -1.12
N GLY A 70 29.41 -11.27 -0.08
CA GLY A 70 29.17 -10.76 1.28
C GLY A 70 27.69 -10.60 1.66
N ILE A 71 26.76 -10.71 0.71
CA ILE A 71 25.32 -10.65 1.00
C ILE A 71 24.81 -12.04 1.38
N SER A 72 24.46 -12.22 2.66
CA SER A 72 23.87 -13.47 3.14
C SER A 72 22.38 -13.56 2.81
N ILE A 73 21.83 -14.77 2.80
CA ILE A 73 20.39 -15.02 2.70
C ILE A 73 19.63 -14.30 3.83
N GLN A 74 20.24 -14.16 5.01
CA GLN A 74 19.65 -13.46 6.14
C GLN A 74 19.54 -11.95 5.89
N ASN A 75 20.55 -11.32 5.27
CA ASN A 75 20.47 -9.92 4.84
C ASN A 75 19.31 -9.72 3.86
N ILE A 76 19.11 -10.65 2.93
CA ILE A 76 18.02 -10.60 1.96
C ILE A 76 16.67 -10.71 2.66
N ARG A 77 16.50 -11.69 3.56
CA ARG A 77 15.24 -11.87 4.33
C ARG A 77 14.90 -10.63 5.16
N THR A 78 15.88 -10.04 5.84
CA THR A 78 15.65 -8.84 6.65
C THR A 78 15.34 -7.62 5.79
N ALA A 79 16.05 -7.45 4.67
CA ALA A 79 15.79 -6.40 3.68
C ALA A 79 14.36 -6.49 3.12
N LEU A 80 13.94 -7.66 2.68
CA LEU A 80 12.60 -7.88 2.12
C LEU A 80 11.49 -7.58 3.13
N LYS A 81 11.62 -8.05 4.38
CA LYS A 81 10.67 -7.72 5.45
C LYS A 81 10.60 -6.22 5.71
N ARG A 82 11.75 -5.53 5.69
CA ARG A 82 11.82 -4.07 5.83
C ARG A 82 11.11 -3.40 4.66
N PHE A 83 11.43 -3.74 3.41
CA PHE A 83 10.84 -3.11 2.23
C PHE A 83 9.33 -3.33 2.12
N GLU A 84 8.85 -4.49 2.55
CA GLU A 84 7.41 -4.78 2.68
C GLU A 84 6.76 -3.92 3.77
N LYS A 85 7.40 -3.79 4.94
CA LYS A 85 6.93 -2.90 6.02
C LYS A 85 6.83 -1.43 5.60
N TYR A 86 7.75 -0.94 4.78
CA TYR A 86 7.73 0.43 4.24
C TYR A 86 6.84 0.56 2.99
N GLY A 87 6.17 -0.50 2.54
CA GLY A 87 5.28 -0.48 1.37
C GLY A 87 6.01 -0.19 0.05
N PHE A 88 7.29 -0.56 -0.05
CA PHE A 88 8.08 -0.39 -1.26
C PHE A 88 7.90 -1.55 -2.24
N LEU A 89 7.69 -2.75 -1.71
CA LEU A 89 7.42 -3.94 -2.49
C LEU A 89 6.38 -4.83 -1.83
N THR A 90 5.78 -5.72 -2.62
CA THR A 90 5.06 -6.88 -2.10
C THR A 90 5.83 -8.15 -2.45
N ASN A 91 5.70 -9.17 -1.61
CA ASN A 91 6.43 -10.41 -1.76
C ASN A 91 5.51 -11.61 -1.52
N LYS A 92 5.19 -12.35 -2.60
CA LYS A 92 4.45 -13.61 -2.52
C LYS A 92 5.43 -14.77 -2.65
N SER A 93 5.78 -15.39 -1.52
CA SER A 93 6.64 -16.58 -1.50
C SER A 93 5.86 -17.86 -1.79
N THR A 94 6.50 -18.78 -2.49
CA THR A 94 6.04 -20.15 -2.76
C THR A 94 7.17 -21.13 -2.43
N ASN A 95 6.88 -22.43 -2.48
CA ASN A 95 7.80 -23.50 -2.11
C ASN A 95 9.06 -23.54 -3.00
N LYS A 96 8.97 -23.03 -4.24
CA LYS A 96 10.05 -23.06 -5.24
C LYS A 96 10.60 -21.67 -5.60
N SER A 97 9.77 -20.63 -5.52
CA SER A 97 10.15 -19.27 -5.94
C SER A 97 9.34 -18.19 -5.23
N ARG A 98 9.64 -16.93 -5.49
CA ARG A 98 8.91 -15.77 -4.96
C ARG A 98 8.58 -14.79 -6.08
N LEU A 99 7.38 -14.24 -6.05
CA LEU A 99 6.97 -13.12 -6.87
C LEU A 99 7.18 -11.84 -6.07
N ILE A 100 8.13 -11.02 -6.50
CA ILE A 100 8.37 -9.68 -5.97
C ILE A 100 7.71 -8.67 -6.92
N THR A 101 6.92 -7.76 -6.37
CA THR A 101 6.34 -6.63 -7.12
C THR A 101 6.78 -5.33 -6.48
N ILE A 102 7.46 -4.46 -7.23
CA ILE A 102 7.83 -3.11 -6.76
C ILE A 102 6.62 -2.19 -6.90
N ILE A 103 6.20 -1.59 -5.79
CA ILE A 103 5.04 -0.70 -5.75
C ILE A 103 5.41 0.63 -6.43
N ASN A 104 4.51 1.15 -7.27
CA ASN A 104 4.70 2.38 -8.06
C ASN A 104 5.83 2.34 -9.10
N TRP A 105 6.32 1.16 -9.51
CA TRP A 105 7.37 1.02 -10.54
C TRP A 105 7.05 1.78 -11.83
N VAL A 106 5.83 1.60 -12.36
CA VAL A 106 5.40 2.26 -13.61
C VAL A 106 5.40 3.79 -13.49
N ALA A 107 5.02 4.33 -12.33
CA ALA A 107 5.05 5.77 -12.09
C ALA A 107 6.49 6.34 -12.10
N TYR A 108 7.48 5.54 -11.67
CA TYR A 108 8.88 5.96 -11.67
C TYR A 108 9.58 5.78 -13.03
N GLN A 109 9.09 4.89 -13.90
CA GLN A 109 9.74 4.59 -15.19
C GLN A 109 9.10 5.30 -16.40
N LYS A 110 7.88 5.87 -16.29
CA LYS A 110 7.29 6.67 -17.37
C LYS A 110 8.13 7.92 -17.69
N ASN A 111 8.17 8.32 -18.97
CA ASN A 111 8.69 9.62 -19.38
C ASN A 111 7.60 10.69 -19.17
N ASP A 112 7.97 11.89 -18.72
CA ASP A 112 7.03 13.02 -18.62
C ASP A 112 6.36 13.32 -19.99
N ASP A 113 7.03 12.97 -21.10
CA ASP A 113 6.53 13.13 -22.45
C ASP A 113 5.38 12.16 -22.84
N GLU A 114 5.27 11.00 -22.19
CA GLU A 114 4.27 9.98 -22.53
C GLU A 114 2.93 10.22 -21.80
N LEU A 115 2.97 10.86 -20.62
CA LEU A 115 1.78 11.36 -19.94
C LEU A 115 1.03 12.38 -20.82
N THR A 116 1.78 13.16 -21.62
CA THR A 116 1.24 14.19 -22.51
C THR A 116 0.61 13.62 -23.79
N ARG A 117 1.06 12.44 -24.27
CA ARG A 117 0.55 11.81 -25.51
C ARG A 117 -0.75 11.02 -25.32
N GLU A 118 -0.93 10.32 -24.21
CA GLU A 118 -2.21 9.65 -23.90
C GLU A 118 -3.35 10.66 -23.58
N LEU A 119 -3.00 11.82 -23.01
CA LEU A 119 -3.93 12.93 -22.78
C LEU A 119 -4.30 13.69 -24.06
N THR A 120 -3.45 13.69 -25.09
CA THR A 120 -3.71 14.41 -26.37
C THR A 120 -4.37 13.54 -27.44
N GLY A 121 -4.14 12.22 -27.47
CA GLY A 121 -4.81 11.31 -28.42
C GLY A 121 -6.31 11.11 -28.14
N SER A 122 -6.71 11.11 -26.86
CA SER A 122 -8.11 10.92 -26.46
C SER A 122 -8.97 12.18 -26.58
N GLN A 123 -8.37 13.37 -26.66
CA GLN A 123 -9.10 14.64 -26.82
C GLN A 123 -9.46 14.94 -28.28
N GLN A 124 -8.64 14.53 -29.26
CA GLN A 124 -8.88 14.85 -30.67
C GLN A 124 -9.95 13.97 -31.33
N ALA A 125 -10.17 12.73 -30.87
CA ALA A 125 -11.22 11.87 -31.43
C ALA A 125 -12.64 12.26 -30.94
N ARG A 126 -12.79 12.75 -29.71
CA ARG A 126 -14.11 13.08 -29.13
C ARG A 126 -14.64 14.47 -29.52
N ASN A 127 -13.76 15.38 -29.98
CA ASN A 127 -14.15 16.74 -30.37
C ASN A 127 -14.48 16.90 -31.87
N ARG A 128 -14.44 15.82 -32.67
CA ARG A 128 -14.79 15.87 -34.10
C ARG A 128 -16.22 15.44 -34.40
N GLN A 129 -16.98 15.01 -33.39
CA GLN A 129 -18.41 14.74 -33.51
C GLN A 129 -19.13 15.68 -32.55
N LEU A 130 -19.62 16.80 -33.10
CA LEU A 130 -20.76 17.63 -32.65
C LEU A 130 -20.54 19.08 -33.11
N THR A 131 -20.68 19.32 -34.41
CA THR A 131 -21.15 20.61 -34.93
C THR A 131 -22.20 20.35 -35.99
N PRO A 132 -23.35 21.04 -35.89
CA PRO A 132 -23.85 21.74 -37.06
C PRO A 132 -24.04 23.23 -36.77
N ASN A 133 -23.37 24.03 -37.61
CA ASN A 133 -23.72 25.36 -38.13
C ASN A 133 -24.72 26.26 -37.37
N LYS A 134 -24.26 27.45 -36.96
CA LYS A 134 -24.56 28.74 -37.63
C LYS A 134 -23.89 29.93 -36.91
N LYS A 135 -23.17 30.75 -37.70
CA LYS A 135 -23.15 32.24 -37.83
C LYS A 135 -23.58 33.08 -36.60
N ASP A 136 -22.99 34.21 -36.23
CA ASP A 136 -21.92 35.08 -36.74
C ASP A 136 -21.71 36.20 -35.68
N LYS A 137 -20.56 36.89 -35.75
CA LYS A 137 -20.20 38.23 -35.22
C LYS A 137 -19.62 38.41 -33.79
N GLU A 138 -18.29 38.47 -33.80
CA GLU A 138 -17.37 39.46 -33.19
C GLU A 138 -17.72 40.16 -31.86
N PHE A 139 -16.79 40.10 -30.90
CA PHE A 139 -16.02 41.28 -30.47
C PHE A 139 -14.66 40.86 -29.86
N LYS A 140 -13.61 41.61 -30.23
CA LYS A 140 -12.20 41.45 -29.83
C LYS A 140 -12.00 41.81 -28.34
N ASN A 141 -11.16 41.06 -27.63
CA ASN A 141 -9.93 41.63 -27.06
C ASN A 141 -9.04 40.58 -26.36
N ASP A 142 -7.75 40.71 -26.65
CA ASP A 142 -6.62 39.98 -26.08
C ASP A 142 -6.53 40.10 -24.55
N LYS A 143 -6.25 38.96 -23.89
CA LYS A 143 -5.18 38.83 -22.87
C LYS A 143 -5.03 37.37 -22.39
N LYS A 144 -3.86 36.79 -22.71
CA LYS A 144 -3.13 35.71 -22.00
C LYS A 144 -3.97 34.67 -21.24
N ILE A 145 -4.16 33.52 -21.90
CA ILE A 145 -4.69 32.30 -21.31
C ILE A 145 -3.66 31.74 -20.32
N LYS A 146 -3.95 31.83 -19.02
CA LYS A 146 -3.36 31.00 -17.97
C LYS A 146 -4.12 29.68 -17.92
N ASN A 147 -3.38 28.59 -17.94
CA ASN A 147 -3.89 27.23 -17.99
C ASN A 147 -4.83 26.88 -16.82
N ASN A 148 -5.83 26.09 -17.18
CA ASN A 148 -7.04 25.69 -16.47
C ASN A 148 -6.77 25.11 -15.07
N SER A 149 -6.92 25.92 -14.02
CA SER A 149 -7.08 25.44 -12.65
C SER A 149 -8.49 24.87 -12.48
N PHE A 150 -8.57 23.64 -11.93
CA PHE A 150 -9.82 23.09 -11.39
C PHE A 150 -10.53 24.19 -10.59
N ARG A 151 -11.74 24.55 -11.01
CA ARG A 151 -12.53 25.59 -10.34
C ARG A 151 -12.69 25.17 -8.88
N LYS A 152 -12.08 25.96 -8.00
CA LYS A 152 -12.34 25.97 -6.56
C LYS A 152 -13.85 26.07 -6.39
N LEU A 153 -14.48 25.07 -5.75
CA LEU A 153 -15.87 25.20 -5.34
C LEU A 153 -15.88 26.32 -4.28
N ASP A 154 -16.62 27.40 -4.50
CA ASP A 154 -16.49 28.63 -3.70
C ASP A 154 -16.79 28.41 -2.21
N SER A 155 -17.53 27.35 -1.88
CA SER A 155 -17.66 26.83 -0.52
C SER A 155 -18.38 25.47 -0.54
N TYR A 156 -18.09 24.62 0.43
CA TYR A 156 -18.87 23.44 0.77
C TYR A 156 -19.95 23.85 1.77
N GLU A 157 -21.20 23.52 1.44
CA GLU A 157 -22.34 23.63 2.35
C GLU A 157 -22.16 22.71 3.57
N GLU A 158 -22.73 23.10 4.70
CA GLU A 158 -22.54 22.37 5.97
C GLU A 158 -23.06 20.94 5.90
N ASP A 159 -24.12 20.70 5.12
CA ASP A 159 -24.74 19.38 4.92
C ASP A 159 -24.01 18.51 3.89
N SER A 160 -23.01 19.07 3.20
CA SER A 160 -22.27 18.33 2.19
C SER A 160 -21.42 17.23 2.83
N ALA A 161 -21.36 16.06 2.18
CA ALA A 161 -20.60 14.92 2.68
C ALA A 161 -19.12 15.25 3.03
N PRO A 162 -18.36 16.04 2.24
CA PRO A 162 -16.99 16.43 2.60
C PRO A 162 -16.91 17.35 3.83
N PHE A 163 -17.90 18.21 4.02
CA PHE A 163 -17.96 19.10 5.18
C PHE A 163 -18.33 18.34 6.46
N GLN A 164 -19.29 17.42 6.38
CA GLN A 164 -19.64 16.50 7.46
C GLN A 164 -18.45 15.65 7.92
N LEU A 165 -17.62 15.16 7.00
CA LEU A 165 -16.37 14.46 7.33
C LEU A 165 -15.37 15.37 8.05
N SER A 166 -15.28 16.63 7.63
CA SER A 166 -14.42 17.65 8.26
C SER A 166 -14.83 17.94 9.70
N LEU A 167 -16.13 18.15 9.93
CA LEU A 167 -16.70 18.33 11.26
C LEU A 167 -16.45 17.10 12.14
N ARG A 168 -16.67 15.89 11.60
CA ARG A 168 -16.48 14.64 12.36
C ARG A 168 -15.04 14.48 12.84
N LEU A 169 -14.06 14.69 11.94
CA LEU A 169 -12.66 14.60 12.31
C LEU A 169 -12.28 15.67 13.35
N LEU A 170 -12.73 16.91 13.17
CA LEU A 170 -12.46 18.00 14.10
C LEU A 170 -13.03 17.70 15.50
N ASN A 171 -14.27 17.24 15.58
CA ASN A 171 -14.93 16.89 16.84
C ASN A 171 -14.19 15.76 17.57
N ASN A 172 -13.71 14.74 16.85
CA ASN A 172 -12.92 13.67 17.46
C ASN A 172 -11.55 14.17 17.95
N ILE A 173 -10.89 15.06 17.22
CA ILE A 173 -9.62 15.66 17.67
C ILE A 173 -9.82 16.53 18.91
N LYS A 174 -10.85 17.38 18.94
CA LYS A 174 -11.18 18.25 20.09
C LYS A 174 -11.50 17.46 21.36
N LYS A 175 -12.09 16.26 21.23
CA LYS A 175 -12.30 15.35 22.37
C LYS A 175 -10.98 14.80 22.94
N ASN A 176 -9.98 14.60 22.09
CA ASN A 176 -8.69 14.02 22.46
C ASN A 176 -7.65 15.06 22.91
N ILE A 177 -7.73 16.29 22.40
CA ILE A 177 -6.78 17.37 22.66
C ILE A 177 -7.55 18.63 23.08
N THR A 178 -7.41 19.03 24.34
CA THR A 178 -7.95 20.29 24.85
C THR A 178 -7.15 21.46 24.26
N GLY A 179 -7.83 22.37 23.53
CA GLY A 179 -7.19 23.56 22.94
C GLY A 179 -6.65 23.41 21.51
N PHE A 180 -7.10 22.41 20.74
CA PHE A 180 -6.73 22.30 19.32
C PHE A 180 -7.22 23.52 18.50
N LYS A 181 -6.31 24.15 17.76
CA LYS A 181 -6.61 25.31 16.91
C LYS A 181 -7.60 24.95 15.80
N GLU A 182 -8.62 25.78 15.61
CA GLU A 182 -9.61 25.54 14.56
C GLU A 182 -8.98 25.62 13.16
N PRO A 183 -9.07 24.53 12.38
CA PRO A 183 -8.54 24.49 11.04
C PRO A 183 -9.53 25.13 10.05
N ASN A 184 -9.04 25.40 8.85
CA ASN A 184 -9.92 25.80 7.75
C ASN A 184 -10.72 24.58 7.26
N LEU A 185 -12.01 24.51 7.65
CA LEU A 185 -12.92 23.42 7.30
C LEU A 185 -13.18 23.29 5.80
N GLN A 186 -13.09 24.38 5.04
CA GLN A 186 -13.25 24.37 3.59
C GLN A 186 -12.09 23.64 2.92
N LYS A 187 -10.84 23.91 3.35
CA LYS A 187 -9.67 23.13 2.91
C LYS A 187 -9.73 21.67 3.34
N TRP A 188 -10.24 21.39 4.54
CA TRP A 188 -10.43 20.02 5.00
C TRP A 188 -11.46 19.28 4.13
N SER A 189 -12.51 19.99 3.73
CA SER A 189 -13.54 19.48 2.83
C SER A 189 -12.99 19.21 1.44
N ASP A 190 -12.07 20.03 0.92
CA ASP A 190 -11.35 19.76 -0.33
C ASP A 190 -10.59 18.43 -0.27
N ASP A 191 -9.87 18.18 0.81
CA ASP A 191 -9.11 16.93 0.99
C ASP A 191 -10.04 15.70 0.99
N PHE A 192 -11.19 15.78 1.67
CA PHE A 192 -12.19 14.71 1.68
C PHE A 192 -12.90 14.56 0.33
N HIS A 193 -13.22 15.66 -0.34
CA HIS A 193 -13.78 15.63 -1.68
C HIS A 193 -12.84 14.91 -2.65
N LEU A 194 -11.54 15.20 -2.56
CA LEU A 194 -10.52 14.50 -3.35
C LEU A 194 -10.41 13.01 -2.99
N MET A 195 -10.56 12.63 -1.71
CA MET A 195 -10.62 11.22 -1.32
C MET A 195 -11.81 10.48 -1.96
N MET A 196 -12.96 11.13 -2.03
CA MET A 196 -14.17 10.54 -2.62
C MET A 196 -14.10 10.49 -4.16
N LYS A 197 -13.75 11.61 -4.81
CA LYS A 197 -13.77 11.71 -6.28
C LYS A 197 -12.58 11.04 -6.95
N ARG A 198 -11.37 11.26 -6.44
CA ARG A 198 -10.12 10.77 -7.03
C ARG A 198 -9.75 9.41 -6.49
N ASP A 199 -9.72 9.26 -5.18
CA ASP A 199 -9.22 8.02 -4.54
C ASP A 199 -10.31 6.96 -4.37
N LYS A 200 -11.54 7.26 -4.84
CA LYS A 200 -12.71 6.36 -4.85
C LYS A 200 -13.03 5.75 -3.48
N ARG A 201 -12.76 6.49 -2.40
CA ARG A 201 -13.13 6.06 -1.04
C ARG A 201 -14.57 6.46 -0.76
N THR A 202 -15.35 5.52 -0.22
CA THR A 202 -16.74 5.80 0.13
C THR A 202 -16.80 6.65 1.40
N PHE A 203 -17.89 7.41 1.56
CA PHE A 203 -18.15 8.18 2.77
C PHE A 203 -18.06 7.30 4.03
N GLU A 204 -18.69 6.13 3.99
CA GLU A 204 -18.70 5.16 5.09
C GLU A 204 -17.30 4.67 5.47
N GLN A 205 -16.46 4.35 4.48
CA GLN A 205 -15.09 3.91 4.72
C GLN A 205 -14.28 5.00 5.42
N ILE A 206 -14.44 6.25 5.01
CA ILE A 206 -13.73 7.38 5.61
C ILE A 206 -14.20 7.60 7.05
N VAL A 207 -15.52 7.55 7.28
CA VAL A 207 -16.11 7.63 8.63
C VAL A 207 -15.54 6.55 9.56
N CYS A 208 -15.56 5.30 9.13
CA CYS A 208 -15.07 4.18 9.93
C CYS A 208 -13.59 4.36 10.30
N LEU A 209 -12.80 4.84 9.35
CA LEU A 209 -11.38 5.05 9.55
C LEU A 209 -11.08 6.22 10.49
N ILE A 210 -11.84 7.32 10.39
CA ILE A 210 -11.75 8.46 11.30
C ILE A 210 -12.06 8.01 12.73
N ASP A 211 -13.15 7.29 12.93
CA ASP A 211 -13.55 6.87 14.28
C ASP A 211 -12.58 5.84 14.88
N TRP A 212 -12.02 4.96 14.07
CA TRP A 212 -11.02 3.99 14.52
C TRP A 212 -9.69 4.68 14.86
N CYS A 213 -9.15 5.52 13.97
CA CYS A 213 -7.84 6.11 14.17
C CYS A 213 -7.81 7.11 15.34
N GLN A 214 -8.93 7.76 15.63
CA GLN A 214 -9.05 8.68 16.77
C GLN A 214 -9.25 7.96 18.12
N LYS A 215 -9.60 6.66 18.11
CA LYS A 215 -9.63 5.83 19.33
C LYS A 215 -8.29 5.15 19.61
N ASP A 216 -7.50 4.90 18.57
CA ASP A 216 -6.19 4.28 18.70
C ASP A 216 -5.19 5.22 19.38
N SER A 217 -4.43 4.69 20.36
CA SER A 217 -3.51 5.48 21.18
C SER A 217 -2.32 6.03 20.39
N PHE A 218 -1.90 5.32 19.33
CA PHE A 218 -0.78 5.70 18.48
C PHE A 218 -1.22 6.60 17.32
N TRP A 219 -2.36 6.30 16.67
CA TRP A 219 -2.79 7.03 15.49
C TRP A 219 -3.50 8.34 15.79
N LYS A 220 -4.15 8.49 16.95
CA LYS A 220 -4.84 9.74 17.31
C LYS A 220 -3.88 10.93 17.41
N SER A 221 -2.62 10.71 17.82
CA SER A 221 -1.59 11.77 17.86
C SER A 221 -0.99 12.07 16.48
N ASN A 222 -1.07 11.11 15.56
CA ASN A 222 -0.48 11.22 14.23
C ASN A 222 -1.45 11.80 13.19
N ILE A 223 -2.74 11.50 13.30
CA ILE A 223 -3.79 11.94 12.36
C ILE A 223 -4.51 13.17 12.91
N LEU A 224 -3.96 14.34 12.60
CA LEU A 224 -4.50 15.65 13.00
C LEU A 224 -5.05 16.48 11.84
N SER A 225 -5.15 15.89 10.64
CA SER A 225 -5.72 16.54 9.46
C SER A 225 -6.19 15.54 8.40
N PRO A 226 -7.14 15.92 7.53
CA PRO A 226 -7.60 15.09 6.42
C PRO A 226 -6.48 14.76 5.42
N ALA A 227 -5.58 15.69 5.12
CA ALA A 227 -4.41 15.42 4.29
C ALA A 227 -3.53 14.28 4.85
N LYS A 228 -3.31 14.26 6.17
CA LYS A 228 -2.57 13.16 6.83
C LYS A 228 -3.37 11.86 6.82
N LEU A 229 -4.67 11.91 7.09
CA LEU A 229 -5.57 10.76 7.01
C LEU A 229 -5.51 10.12 5.62
N ARG A 230 -5.65 10.94 4.57
CA ARG A 230 -5.58 10.54 3.17
C ARG A 230 -4.26 9.88 2.81
N LYS A 231 -3.13 10.48 3.22
CA LYS A 231 -1.79 9.93 2.96
C LYS A 231 -1.59 8.56 3.61
N GLN A 232 -2.18 8.34 4.78
CA GLN A 232 -2.04 7.10 5.56
C GLN A 232 -3.25 6.15 5.42
N PHE A 233 -4.18 6.43 4.51
CA PHE A 233 -5.48 5.76 4.46
C PHE A 233 -5.34 4.24 4.38
N ASP A 234 -4.54 3.72 3.44
CA ASP A 234 -4.37 2.28 3.25
C ASP A 234 -3.65 1.61 4.44
N GLN A 235 -2.69 2.31 5.07
CA GLN A 235 -2.00 1.79 6.25
C GLN A 235 -2.95 1.65 7.45
N LEU A 236 -3.80 2.65 7.66
CA LEU A 236 -4.83 2.64 8.70
C LEU A 236 -5.85 1.52 8.43
N VAL A 237 -6.25 1.30 7.17
CA VAL A 237 -7.17 0.20 6.80
C VAL A 237 -6.55 -1.14 7.17
N LEU A 238 -5.31 -1.42 6.74
CA LEU A 238 -4.61 -2.68 7.04
C LEU A 238 -4.45 -2.88 8.55
N LYS A 239 -4.09 -1.83 9.29
CA LYS A 239 -3.96 -1.90 10.75
C LYS A 239 -5.29 -2.19 11.44
N SER A 240 -6.36 -1.48 11.08
CA SER A 240 -7.69 -1.70 11.66
C SER A 240 -8.21 -3.12 11.45
N GLN A 241 -7.91 -3.75 10.30
CA GLN A 241 -8.28 -5.13 10.00
C GLN A 241 -7.47 -6.13 10.83
N SER A 242 -6.14 -5.92 10.96
CA SER A 242 -5.27 -6.78 11.76
C SER A 242 -5.65 -6.77 13.25
N GLU A 243 -6.11 -5.63 13.77
CA GLU A 243 -6.55 -5.50 15.16
C GLU A 243 -7.87 -6.24 15.40
N LYS A 244 -8.82 -6.17 14.45
CA LYS A 244 -10.07 -6.95 14.49
C LYS A 244 -9.79 -8.45 14.53
N GLN A 245 -8.91 -8.95 13.66
CA GLN A 245 -8.51 -10.37 13.63
C GLN A 245 -7.84 -10.82 14.94
N THR A 246 -7.04 -9.95 15.55
CA THR A 246 -6.37 -10.24 16.83
C THR A 246 -7.38 -10.29 17.98
N LYS A 247 -8.34 -9.35 18.01
CA LYS A 247 -9.43 -9.36 18.99
C LYS A 247 -10.33 -10.59 18.84
N GLU A 248 -10.64 -11.01 17.61
CA GLU A 248 -11.41 -12.22 17.33
C GLU A 248 -10.66 -13.49 17.75
N LYS A 249 -9.36 -13.62 17.43
CA LYS A 249 -8.53 -14.72 17.90
C LYS A 249 -8.46 -14.78 19.41
N ASN A 250 -8.22 -13.66 20.09
CA ASN A 250 -8.15 -13.62 21.54
C ASN A 250 -9.49 -13.98 22.20
N LYS A 251 -10.62 -13.61 21.58
CA LYS A 251 -11.96 -14.01 22.03
C LYS A 251 -12.21 -15.51 21.89
N SER A 252 -11.73 -16.12 20.79
CA SER A 252 -11.78 -17.58 20.59
C SER A 252 -10.87 -18.34 21.56
N ILE A 253 -9.67 -17.82 21.86
CA ILE A 253 -8.73 -18.41 22.83
C ILE A 253 -9.31 -18.32 24.26
N GLN A 254 -9.95 -17.20 24.62
CA GLN A 254 -10.65 -17.07 25.89
C GLN A 254 -11.80 -18.07 26.01
N GLN A 255 -12.61 -18.26 24.96
CA GLN A 255 -13.64 -19.31 24.95
C GLN A 255 -13.05 -20.73 25.09
N PHE A 256 -11.91 -21.00 24.48
CA PHE A 256 -11.20 -22.28 24.65
C PHE A 256 -10.66 -22.48 26.07
N SER A 257 -10.20 -21.40 26.73
CA SER A 257 -9.70 -21.46 28.10
C SER A 257 -10.78 -21.67 29.16
N VAL A 258 -12.01 -21.21 28.90
CA VAL A 258 -13.16 -21.38 29.82
C VAL A 258 -13.73 -22.80 29.74
N ASN A 259 -13.55 -23.50 28.61
CA ASN A 259 -13.97 -24.89 28.44
C ASN A 259 -12.87 -25.92 28.80
N ARG A 260 -11.80 -25.51 29.50
CA ARG A 260 -10.73 -26.41 29.94
C ARG A 260 -11.24 -27.26 31.13
N PRO A 261 -11.25 -28.60 31.04
CA PRO A 261 -11.65 -29.46 32.16
C PRO A 261 -10.85 -29.12 33.42
N SER A 262 -11.52 -28.97 34.56
CA SER A 262 -10.92 -28.53 35.83
C SER A 262 -9.93 -29.52 36.43
N HIS A 263 -9.81 -30.72 35.86
CA HIS A 263 -8.89 -31.76 36.29
C HIS A 263 -7.92 -32.06 35.14
N TRP A 264 -6.70 -31.55 35.28
CA TRP A 264 -5.60 -31.93 34.40
C TRP A 264 -5.06 -33.28 34.87
N GLU A 265 -5.43 -34.36 34.18
CA GLU A 265 -4.75 -35.65 34.34
C GLU A 265 -3.39 -35.55 33.62
N GLU A 266 -2.30 -35.70 34.37
CA GLU A 266 -0.97 -35.80 33.78
C GLU A 266 -0.94 -36.98 32.79
N PRO A 267 -0.47 -36.77 31.55
CA PRO A 267 -0.39 -37.86 30.59
C PRO A 267 0.52 -38.95 31.17
N LYS A 268 -0.04 -40.16 31.31
CA LYS A 268 0.67 -41.31 31.89
C LYS A 268 1.97 -41.54 31.12
N PRO A 269 3.10 -41.82 31.81
CA PRO A 269 4.35 -42.11 31.15
C PRO A 269 4.17 -43.28 30.18
N LEU A 270 4.66 -43.11 28.95
CA LEU A 270 4.62 -44.13 27.91
C LEU A 270 5.21 -45.43 28.45
N THR A 271 4.46 -46.52 28.30
CA THR A 271 4.95 -47.83 28.67
C THR A 271 6.09 -48.23 27.73
N ASN A 272 7.02 -49.08 28.21
CA ASN A 272 8.13 -49.57 27.40
C ASN A 272 7.66 -50.27 26.10
N GLU A 273 6.46 -50.86 26.11
CA GLU A 273 5.83 -51.47 24.93
C GLU A 273 5.37 -50.41 23.91
N GLU A 274 4.74 -49.32 24.38
CA GLU A 274 4.30 -48.21 23.52
C GLU A 274 5.50 -47.47 22.92
N TYR A 275 6.56 -47.26 23.71
CA TYR A 275 7.81 -46.68 23.22
C TYR A 275 8.46 -47.55 22.14
N SER A 276 8.45 -48.87 22.34
CA SER A 276 8.99 -49.83 21.36
C SER A 276 8.16 -49.90 20.07
N ARG A 277 6.84 -49.76 20.15
CA ARG A 277 5.96 -49.64 18.97
C ARG A 277 6.22 -48.36 18.20
N MET A 278 6.39 -47.24 18.91
CA MET A 278 6.67 -45.95 18.30
C MET A 278 8.02 -45.97 17.55
N LYS A 279 9.04 -46.58 18.15
CA LYS A 279 10.36 -46.77 17.50
C LYS A 279 10.30 -47.70 16.29
N LYS A 280 9.45 -48.74 16.31
CA LYS A 280 9.24 -49.62 15.14
C LYS A 280 8.55 -48.88 13.99
N SER A 281 7.52 -48.09 14.28
CA SER A 281 6.86 -47.28 13.24
C SER A 281 7.77 -46.23 12.62
N GLU A 282 8.75 -45.73 13.38
CA GLU A 282 9.73 -44.76 12.89
C GLU A 282 10.78 -45.40 11.97
N ALA A 283 11.09 -46.69 12.19
CA ALA A 283 12.01 -47.47 11.35
C ALA A 283 11.36 -47.96 10.04
N GLU A 284 10.03 -48.08 9.98
CA GLU A 284 9.29 -48.44 8.76
C GLU A 284 9.05 -47.24 7.81
N LEU A 285 9.40 -46.03 8.25
CA LEU A 285 9.28 -44.78 7.48
C LEU A 285 10.57 -44.38 6.74
N PHE A 286 11.62 -45.21 6.80
CA PHE A 286 12.90 -45.05 6.08
C PHE A 286 13.26 -46.32 5.31
#